data_AF-A0A382P6D8-F1
#
_entry.id   AF-A0A382P6D8-F1
#
_cell.length_a   1.000
_cell.length_b   1.000
_cell.length_c   1.000
_cell.angle_alpha   90.00
_cell.angle_beta   90.00
_cell.angle_gamma   90.00
#
_symmetry.space_group_name_H-M   'P 1'
#
loop_
_entity.id
_entity.type
_entity.pdbx_description
1 polymer ?
#
loop_
_entity_poly.entity_id
_entity_poly.type
_entity_poly.pdbx_seq_one_letter_code
_entity_poly.pdbx_strand_id
1 'polypeptide(L)'
;KDDKAIGGNTNAAQVRELISWIEGDTDHHRNAGTIARDTVEIMMALYESARQNHIVHLPMSEKGYPLELMVAEGKLPIEVEGRYDIRGFLKRENIDEAKYKKLWDEGMGHHQIMRTLHEEMQQSQK
;
A
#
# COMPACT_ATOMS: atom_id res chain seq x y z
N LYS A 1 -12.09 -28.81 15.61
CA LYS A 1 -10.67 -28.41 15.59
C LYS A 1 -10.61 -27.26 14.60
N ASP A 2 -10.48 -26.04 15.11
CA ASP A 2 -10.70 -24.82 14.33
C ASP A 2 -9.53 -24.59 13.36
N ASP A 3 -9.69 -25.09 12.13
CA ASP A 3 -8.78 -24.73 11.04
C ASP A 3 -9.04 -23.26 10.69
N LYS A 4 -8.31 -22.36 11.38
CA LYS A 4 -8.23 -20.96 11.01
C LYS A 4 -7.55 -20.89 9.64
N ALA A 5 -8.30 -20.45 8.63
CA ALA A 5 -7.74 -20.19 7.32
C ALA A 5 -6.55 -19.22 7.43
N ILE A 6 -5.53 -19.41 6.58
CA ILE A 6 -4.36 -18.52 6.53
C ILE A 6 -4.84 -17.11 6.18
N GLY A 7 -4.61 -16.16 7.09
CA GLY A 7 -5.10 -14.78 7.00
C GLY A 7 -6.58 -14.58 7.35
N GLY A 8 -7.21 -15.56 7.99
CA GLY A 8 -8.53 -15.44 8.62
C GLY A 8 -9.71 -15.78 7.70
N ASN A 9 -10.92 -15.73 8.27
CA ASN A 9 -12.16 -16.13 7.60
C ASN A 9 -12.49 -15.26 6.37
N THR A 10 -12.01 -14.01 6.33
CA THR A 10 -12.19 -13.13 5.18
C THR A 10 -11.45 -13.64 3.94
N ASN A 11 -10.22 -14.13 4.10
CA ASN A 11 -9.46 -14.72 3.00
C ASN A 11 -10.14 -16.02 2.52
N ALA A 12 -10.63 -16.84 3.45
CA ALA A 12 -11.39 -18.03 3.09
C ALA A 12 -12.65 -17.70 2.28
N ALA A 13 -13.37 -16.63 2.65
CA ALA A 13 -14.55 -16.18 1.92
C ALA A 13 -14.20 -15.72 0.49
N GLN A 14 -13.11 -14.97 0.32
CA GLN A 14 -12.64 -14.54 -1.01
C GLN A 14 -12.25 -15.72 -1.90
N VAL A 15 -11.57 -16.73 -1.35
CA VAL A 15 -11.21 -17.94 -2.11
C VAL A 15 -12.46 -18.72 -2.52
N ARG A 16 -13.46 -18.85 -1.65
CA ARG A 16 -14.72 -19.53 -1.99
C ARG A 16 -15.50 -18.81 -3.07
N GLU A 17 -15.54 -17.48 -3.02
CA GLU A 17 -16.17 -16.67 -4.08
C GLU A 17 -15.47 -16.86 -5.42
N LEU A 18 -14.13 -16.90 -5.43
CA LEU A 18 -13.37 -17.17 -6.64
C LEU A 18 -13.69 -18.56 -7.22
N ILE A 19 -13.79 -19.60 -6.37
CA ILE A 19 -14.18 -20.95 -6.80
C ILE A 19 -15.58 -20.93 -7.42
N SER A 20 -16.54 -20.32 -6.73
CA SER A 20 -17.93 -20.20 -7.20
C SER A 20 -18.02 -19.50 -8.56
N TRP A 21 -17.19 -18.49 -8.81
CA TRP A 21 -17.11 -17.85 -10.12
C TRP A 21 -16.51 -18.76 -11.20
N ILE A 22 -15.44 -19.51 -10.88
CA ILE A 22 -14.82 -20.48 -11.81
C ILE A 22 -15.79 -21.61 -12.18
N GLU A 23 -16.57 -22.08 -11.20
CA GLU A 23 -17.55 -23.16 -11.38
C GLU A 23 -18.83 -22.70 -12.10
N GLY A 24 -19.00 -21.39 -12.30
CA GLY A 24 -20.17 -20.82 -12.97
C GLY A 24 -21.40 -20.66 -12.08
N ASP A 25 -21.25 -20.82 -10.77
CA ASP A 25 -22.31 -20.57 -9.78
C ASP A 25 -22.62 -19.07 -9.64
N THR A 26 -21.70 -18.20 -10.06
CA THR A 26 -21.88 -16.76 -10.13
C THR A 26 -21.45 -16.20 -11.48
N ASP A 27 -22.29 -15.33 -12.06
CA ASP A 27 -22.01 -14.72 -13.37
C ASP A 27 -20.97 -13.61 -13.31
N HIS A 28 -20.75 -13.01 -12.13
CA HIS A 28 -19.91 -11.83 -11.97
C HIS A 28 -19.09 -11.87 -10.69
N HIS A 29 -17.77 -11.73 -10.84
CA HIS A 29 -16.84 -11.64 -9.72
C HIS A 29 -16.61 -10.18 -9.32
N ARG A 30 -16.44 -9.88 -8.03
CA ARG A 30 -16.18 -8.51 -7.53
C ARG A 30 -14.96 -7.83 -8.17
N ASN A 31 -13.98 -8.62 -8.60
CA ASN A 31 -12.77 -8.15 -9.27
C ASN A 31 -12.88 -8.17 -10.80
N ALA A 32 -14.10 -8.12 -11.35
CA ALA A 32 -14.30 -8.01 -12.79
C ALA A 32 -13.66 -6.74 -13.36
N GLY A 33 -13.16 -6.84 -14.60
CA GLY A 33 -12.49 -5.73 -15.27
C GLY A 33 -13.36 -4.47 -15.41
N THR A 34 -14.68 -4.63 -15.54
CA THR A 34 -15.64 -3.51 -15.59
C THR A 34 -15.69 -2.76 -14.27
N ILE A 35 -15.78 -3.47 -13.14
CA ILE A 35 -15.73 -2.87 -11.80
C ILE A 35 -14.38 -2.18 -11.58
N ALA A 36 -13.28 -2.82 -11.97
CA ALA A 36 -11.95 -2.24 -11.86
C ALA A 36 -11.82 -0.96 -12.69
N ARG A 37 -12.32 -0.94 -13.92
CA ARG A 37 -12.36 0.26 -14.78
C ARG A 37 -13.11 1.40 -14.09
N ASP A 38 -14.31 1.14 -13.61
CA ASP A 38 -15.16 2.17 -12.98
C ASP A 38 -14.53 2.68 -11.67
N THR A 39 -13.93 1.78 -10.89
CA THR A 39 -13.20 2.13 -9.66
C THR A 39 -12.01 3.04 -9.97
N VAL A 40 -11.22 2.71 -10.99
CA VAL A 40 -10.09 3.53 -11.41
C VAL A 40 -10.57 4.90 -11.90
N GLU A 41 -11.63 4.96 -12.71
CA GLU A 41 -12.19 6.22 -13.21
C GLU A 41 -12.67 7.12 -12.05
N ILE A 42 -13.30 6.55 -11.02
CA ILE A 42 -13.69 7.29 -9.79
C ILE A 42 -12.45 7.81 -9.05
N MET A 43 -11.42 6.98 -8.86
CA MET A 43 -10.17 7.41 -8.22
C MET A 43 -9.50 8.54 -8.99
N MET A 44 -9.46 8.45 -10.32
CA MET A 44 -8.90 9.51 -11.17
C MET A 44 -9.72 10.80 -11.05
N ALA A 45 -11.05 10.71 -11.01
CA ALA A 45 -11.92 11.87 -10.86
C ALA A 45 -11.71 12.58 -9.52
N LEU A 46 -11.44 11.84 -8.44
CA LEU A 46 -11.08 12.43 -7.13
C LEU A 46 -9.75 13.21 -7.21
N TYR A 47 -8.73 12.63 -7.84
CA TYR A 47 -7.45 13.32 -8.02
C TYR A 47 -7.57 14.53 -8.95
N GLU A 48 -8.37 14.43 -10.01
CA GLU A 48 -8.63 15.55 -10.93
C GLU A 48 -9.39 16.67 -10.24
N SER A 49 -10.40 16.33 -9.43
CA SER A 49 -11.12 17.29 -8.60
C SER A 49 -10.19 18.01 -7.64
N ALA A 50 -9.25 17.29 -6.99
CA ALA A 50 -8.23 17.90 -6.14
C ALA A 50 -7.24 18.77 -6.94
N ARG A 51 -6.84 18.35 -8.15
CA ARG A 51 -5.95 19.12 -9.03
C ARG A 51 -6.56 20.45 -9.44
N GLN A 52 -7.85 20.46 -9.74
CA GLN A 52 -8.53 21.61 -10.34
C GLN A 52 -9.41 22.41 -9.37
N ASN A 53 -9.69 21.86 -8.19
CA ASN A 53 -10.63 22.39 -7.21
C ASN A 53 -12.04 22.63 -7.80
N HIS A 54 -12.52 21.67 -8.61
CA HIS A 54 -13.87 21.72 -9.19
C HIS A 54 -14.58 20.37 -9.18
N ILE A 55 -15.87 20.38 -9.50
CA ILE A 55 -16.68 19.17 -9.68
C ILE A 55 -16.30 18.51 -11.00
N VAL A 56 -15.92 17.23 -10.94
CA VAL A 56 -15.63 16.40 -12.12
C VAL A 56 -16.86 15.56 -12.45
N HIS A 57 -17.29 15.59 -13.70
CA HIS A 57 -18.38 14.76 -14.21
C HIS A 57 -17.83 13.54 -14.95
N LEU A 58 -18.51 12.40 -14.78
CA LEU A 58 -18.21 11.17 -15.48
C LEU A 58 -19.05 11.04 -16.76
N PRO A 59 -18.51 10.44 -17.84
CA PRO A 59 -17.14 9.92 -17.96
C PRO A 59 -16.10 11.06 -18.06
N MET A 60 -14.88 10.80 -17.58
CA MET A 60 -13.84 11.83 -17.53
C MET A 60 -13.41 12.29 -18.92
N SER A 61 -13.28 13.62 -19.08
CA SER A 61 -12.67 14.24 -20.26
C SER A 61 -11.15 14.15 -20.25
N GLU A 62 -10.53 14.40 -19.09
CA GLU A 62 -9.09 14.27 -18.86
C GLU A 62 -8.63 12.81 -19.06
N LYS A 63 -7.55 12.63 -19.83
CA LYS A 63 -6.98 11.31 -20.18
C LYS A 63 -5.60 11.08 -19.59
N GLY A 64 -4.93 12.13 -19.13
CA GLY A 64 -3.68 12.01 -18.39
C GLY A 64 -3.90 11.52 -16.97
N TYR A 65 -2.83 11.06 -16.31
CA TYR A 65 -2.88 10.66 -14.91
C TYR A 65 -2.87 11.91 -14.01
N PRO A 66 -3.95 12.21 -13.25
CA PRO A 66 -4.05 13.51 -12.58
C PRO A 66 -2.96 13.79 -11.56
N LEU A 67 -2.45 12.77 -10.85
CA LEU A 67 -1.34 12.97 -9.91
C LEU A 67 -0.03 13.34 -10.62
N GLU A 68 0.25 12.74 -11.78
CA GLU A 68 1.43 13.12 -12.58
C GLU A 68 1.30 14.55 -13.09
N LEU A 69 0.10 14.94 -13.55
CA LEU A 69 -0.18 16.31 -13.95
C LEU A 69 -0.01 17.30 -12.79
N MET A 70 -0.49 16.96 -11.58
CA MET A 70 -0.27 17.78 -10.38
C MET A 70 1.21 17.99 -10.07
N VAL A 71 2.04 16.94 -10.22
CA VAL A 71 3.50 17.06 -10.05
C VAL A 71 4.09 17.98 -11.11
N ALA A 72 3.75 17.78 -12.39
CA ALA A 72 4.24 18.60 -13.50
C ALA A 72 3.83 20.08 -13.37
N GLU A 73 2.66 20.35 -12.80
CA GLU A 73 2.15 21.69 -12.52
C GLU A 73 2.74 22.33 -11.25
N GLY A 74 3.56 21.61 -10.49
CA GLY A 74 4.14 22.09 -9.23
C GLY A 74 3.11 22.23 -8.09
N LYS A 75 1.97 21.53 -8.18
CA LYS A 75 0.89 21.57 -7.16
C LYS A 75 1.16 20.66 -5.95
N LEU A 76 2.19 19.82 -6.02
CA LEU A 76 2.61 18.91 -4.95
C LEU A 76 4.03 19.26 -4.51
N PRO A 77 4.21 20.26 -3.62
CA PRO A 77 5.53 20.64 -3.14
C PRO A 77 6.14 19.53 -2.26
N ILE A 78 7.46 19.39 -2.33
CA ILE A 78 8.20 18.47 -1.46
C ILE A 78 8.31 19.10 -0.06
N GLU A 79 7.74 18.45 0.95
CA GLU A 79 7.83 18.90 2.35
C GLU A 79 9.11 18.43 3.04
N VAL A 80 9.58 17.23 2.69
CA VAL A 80 10.80 16.62 3.24
C VAL A 80 11.72 16.29 2.08
N GLU A 81 12.83 17.00 1.98
CA GLU A 81 13.82 16.77 0.94
C GLU A 81 14.48 15.39 1.07
N GLY A 82 14.83 14.81 -0.08
CA GLY A 82 15.51 13.53 -0.17
C GLY A 82 14.66 12.42 -0.80
N ARG A 83 15.23 11.21 -0.85
CA ARG A 83 14.57 10.05 -1.43
C ARG A 83 13.49 9.54 -0.48
N TYR A 84 12.26 9.40 -0.97
CA TYR A 84 11.18 8.76 -0.21
C TYR A 84 11.49 7.28 0.04
N ASP A 85 11.71 6.91 1.30
CA ASP A 85 11.99 5.52 1.71
C ASP A 85 11.41 5.20 3.10
N ILE A 86 10.10 4.99 3.16
CA ILE A 86 9.39 4.62 4.41
C ILE A 86 9.78 3.24 4.96
N ARG A 87 10.46 2.42 4.17
CA ARG A 87 10.96 1.08 4.57
C ARG A 87 12.47 1.06 4.75
N GLY A 88 13.12 2.23 4.76
CA GLY A 88 14.56 2.34 4.90
C GLY A 88 15.08 1.66 6.17
N PHE A 89 14.28 1.65 7.24
CA PHE A 89 14.60 0.97 8.50
C PHE A 89 14.70 -0.56 8.39
N LEU A 90 14.17 -1.18 7.33
CA LEU A 90 14.30 -2.63 7.09
C LEU A 90 15.63 -3.00 6.42
N LYS A 91 16.43 -2.01 6.00
CA LYS A 91 17.76 -2.29 5.45
C LYS A 91 18.64 -2.85 6.56
N ARG A 92 19.25 -4.01 6.29
CA ARG A 92 20.19 -4.68 7.20
C ARG A 92 21.63 -4.17 7.05
N GLU A 93 21.85 -3.18 6.20
CA GLU A 93 23.16 -2.56 6.04
C GLU A 93 23.57 -1.89 7.35
N ASN A 94 24.76 -2.23 7.86
CA ASN A 94 25.35 -1.66 9.08
C ASN A 94 24.54 -1.86 10.37
N ILE A 95 23.70 -2.89 10.46
CA ILE A 95 23.02 -3.22 11.72
C ILE A 95 23.95 -3.97 12.68
N ASP A 96 23.71 -3.79 13.98
CA ASP A 96 24.32 -4.62 15.02
C ASP A 96 23.63 -5.99 15.08
N GLU A 97 24.25 -6.99 14.45
CA GLU A 97 23.75 -8.37 14.39
C GLU A 97 23.71 -9.04 15.77
N ALA A 98 24.62 -8.69 16.69
CA ALA A 98 24.62 -9.25 18.03
C ALA A 98 23.41 -8.75 18.81
N LYS A 99 23.09 -7.46 18.69
CA LYS A 99 21.91 -6.87 19.29
C LYS A 99 20.62 -7.34 18.62
N TYR A 100 20.61 -7.50 17.30
CA TYR A 100 19.49 -8.11 16.58
C TYR A 100 19.15 -9.49 17.17
N LYS A 101 20.16 -10.36 17.31
CA LYS A 101 19.97 -11.70 17.88
C LYS A 101 19.44 -11.64 19.30
N LYS A 102 19.98 -10.76 20.14
CA LYS A 102 19.49 -10.58 21.52
C LYS A 102 18.00 -10.22 21.56
N LEU A 103 17.57 -9.23 20.78
CA LEU A 103 16.16 -8.80 20.74
C LEU A 103 15.24 -9.89 20.15
N TRP A 104 15.76 -10.69 19.22
CA TRP A 104 15.05 -11.86 18.70
C TRP A 104 14.86 -12.93 19.76
N ASP A 105 15.91 -13.24 20.53
CA ASP A 105 15.86 -14.20 21.63
C ASP A 105 14.91 -13.74 22.76
N GLU A 106 14.72 -12.42 22.92
CA GLU A 106 13.72 -11.79 23.80
C GLU A 106 12.28 -11.86 23.24
N GLY A 107 12.08 -12.45 22.06
CA GLY A 107 10.77 -12.68 21.44
C GLY A 107 10.22 -11.53 20.59
N MET A 108 11.05 -10.54 20.28
CA MET A 108 10.64 -9.39 19.46
C MET A 108 10.51 -9.78 17.98
N GLY A 109 9.50 -9.24 17.29
CA GLY A 109 9.30 -9.49 15.87
C GLY A 109 10.33 -8.75 14.99
N HIS A 110 10.71 -9.35 13.86
CA HIS A 110 11.71 -8.79 12.92
C HIS A 110 11.54 -7.29 12.65
N HIS A 111 10.32 -6.85 12.30
CA HIS A 111 10.04 -5.45 11.99
C HIS A 111 10.27 -4.51 13.20
N GLN A 112 9.94 -4.98 14.41
CA GLN A 112 10.13 -4.21 15.63
C GLN A 112 11.64 -4.04 15.90
N ILE A 113 12.40 -5.14 15.82
CA ILE A 113 13.85 -5.13 16.00
C ILE A 113 14.52 -4.17 15.03
N MET A 114 14.22 -4.30 13.73
CA MET A 114 14.83 -3.47 12.69
C MET A 114 14.53 -1.98 12.88
N ARG A 115 13.33 -1.63 13.34
CA ARG A 115 12.97 -0.24 13.65
C ARG A 115 13.74 0.30 14.85
N THR A 116 13.83 -0.48 15.93
CA THR A 116 14.63 -0.10 17.11
C THR A 116 16.08 0.15 16.75
N LEU A 117 16.71 -0.77 16.01
CA LEU A 117 18.10 -0.62 15.58
C LEU A 117 18.30 0.60 14.66
N HIS A 118 17.36 0.86 13.76
CA HIS A 118 17.43 2.02 12.87
C HIS A 118 17.31 3.34 13.63
N GLU A 119 16.38 3.45 14.58
CA GLU A 119 16.18 4.66 15.40
C GLU A 119 17.43 4.97 16.24
N GLU A 120 18.06 3.96 16.83
CA GLU A 120 19.30 4.10 17.60
C GLU A 120 20.48 4.52 16.71
N MET A 121 20.58 3.97 15.50
CA MET A 121 21.59 4.36 14.52
C MET A 121 21.45 5.84 14.13
N GLN A 122 20.21 6.31 13.89
CA GLN A 122 19.95 7.72 13.57
C GLN A 122 20.26 8.66 14.74
N GLN A 123 20.04 8.23 15.98
CA GLN A 123 20.41 9.01 17.17
C GLN A 123 21.91 9.11 17.37
N SER A 124 22.66 8.07 16.99
CA SER A 124 24.13 8.04 17.12
C SER A 124 24.85 8.87 16.03
N GLN A 125 24.15 9.23 14.95
CA GLN A 125 24.67 10.03 13.84
C GLN A 125 24.35 11.53 13.95
N LYS A 126 23.56 11.93 14.94
CA LYS A 126 23.26 13.34 15.27
C LYS A 126 24.20 13.86 16.35
#